data_AF-A0A6I1HMJ5-F1
#
_entry.id   AF-A0A6I1HMJ5-F1
#
_cell.length_a   1.000
_cell.length_b   1.000
_cell.length_c   1.000
_cell.angle_alpha   90.00
_cell.angle_beta   90.00
_cell.angle_gamma   90.00
#
_symmetry.space_group_name_H-M   'P 1'
#
loop_
_entity.id
_entity.type
_entity.pdbx_description
1 polymer ?
#
loop_
_entity_poly.entity_id
_entity_poly.type
_entity_poly.pdbx_seq_one_letter_code
_entity_poly.pdbx_strand_id
1 'polypeptide(L)'
;MSTLLPIRSCLVLPFVLMALNACSTQVELRMAAQQEQFAQEAAGHGDWAQALRNYAAAVENVGLGHGDLAWQARLHHQAGRAASAACRYDAAVFHFRSAIALAQQAHASSDLSYKALIDLYERQGKTAEALAWRNELSRHRARAMSALAGLESLPTLDGHEPCRATATPAPH
;
A
#
# COMPACT_ATOMS: atom_id res chain seq x y z
N MET A 1 -12.51 -53.47 -20.44
CA MET A 1 -11.96 -52.21 -20.99
C MET A 1 -11.89 -51.19 -19.86
N SER A 2 -10.70 -50.94 -19.32
CA SER A 2 -10.47 -50.03 -18.19
C SER A 2 -10.36 -48.58 -18.67
N THR A 3 -11.45 -47.82 -18.57
CA THR A 3 -11.51 -46.37 -18.85
C THR A 3 -11.31 -45.50 -17.61
N LEU A 4 -10.94 -46.08 -16.46
CA LEU A 4 -10.79 -45.36 -15.18
C LEU A 4 -9.42 -44.71 -14.98
N LEU A 5 -8.39 -45.06 -15.77
CA LEU A 5 -7.05 -44.46 -15.68
C LEU A 5 -6.97 -42.98 -16.16
N PRO A 6 -7.59 -42.55 -17.28
CA PRO A 6 -7.41 -41.19 -17.78
C PRO A 6 -8.05 -40.14 -16.85
N ILE A 7 -9.15 -40.47 -16.15
CA ILE A 7 -9.87 -39.52 -15.29
C ILE A 7 -9.08 -39.20 -14.01
N ARG A 8 -8.40 -40.20 -13.41
CA ARG A 8 -7.53 -39.97 -12.24
C ARG A 8 -6.30 -39.12 -12.60
N SER A 9 -5.68 -39.36 -13.75
CA SER A 9 -4.55 -38.54 -14.23
C SER A 9 -4.98 -37.09 -14.54
N CYS A 10 -6.18 -36.89 -15.09
CA CYS A 10 -6.73 -35.57 -15.37
C CYS A 10 -7.08 -34.75 -14.12
N LEU A 11 -7.30 -35.38 -12.96
CA LEU A 11 -7.58 -34.68 -11.70
C LEU A 11 -6.34 -34.49 -10.83
N VAL A 12 -5.37 -35.42 -10.89
CA VAL A 12 -4.13 -35.32 -10.10
C VAL A 12 -3.21 -34.22 -10.64
N LEU A 13 -3.06 -34.11 -11.97
CA LEU A 13 -2.20 -33.09 -12.58
C LEU A 13 -2.60 -31.64 -12.23
N PRO A 14 -3.87 -31.20 -12.38
CA PRO A 14 -4.25 -29.83 -12.01
C PRO A 14 -4.10 -29.57 -10.51
N PHE A 15 -4.31 -30.59 -9.66
CA PHE A 15 -4.13 -30.45 -8.21
C PHE A 15 -2.65 -30.28 -7.84
N VAL A 16 -1.75 -31.02 -8.49
CA VAL A 16 -0.30 -30.88 -8.32
C VAL A 16 0.17 -29.51 -8.82
N LEU A 17 -0.30 -29.06 -9.99
CA LEU A 17 0.04 -27.72 -10.51
C LEU A 17 -0.48 -26.60 -9.60
N MET A 18 -1.69 -26.74 -9.06
CA MET A 18 -2.27 -25.78 -8.11
C MET A 18 -1.46 -25.75 -6.80
N ALA A 19 -1.04 -26.90 -6.27
CA ALA A 19 -0.20 -26.98 -5.07
C ALA A 19 1.20 -26.38 -5.29
N LEU A 20 1.82 -26.64 -6.44
CA LEU A 20 3.12 -26.06 -6.80
C LEU A 20 3.06 -24.53 -6.92
N ASN A 21 2.01 -24.00 -7.54
CA ASN A 21 1.80 -22.55 -7.65
C ASN A 21 1.54 -21.88 -6.29
N ALA A 22 0.80 -22.54 -5.39
CA ALA A 22 0.59 -22.02 -4.04
C ALA A 22 1.88 -22.03 -3.21
N CYS A 23 2.72 -23.05 -3.37
CA CYS A 23 4.02 -23.09 -2.70
C CYS A 23 5.00 -22.05 -3.27
N SER A 24 4.98 -21.79 -4.58
CA SER A 24 5.87 -20.79 -5.18
C SER A 24 5.54 -19.38 -4.68
N THR A 25 4.27 -18.99 -4.67
CA THR A 25 3.89 -17.65 -4.16
C THR A 25 4.23 -17.48 -2.68
N GLN A 26 4.06 -18.52 -1.87
CA GLN A 26 4.42 -18.48 -0.45
C GLN A 26 5.93 -18.33 -0.21
N VAL A 27 6.77 -18.94 -1.07
CA VAL A 27 8.23 -18.77 -1.01
C VAL A 27 8.59 -17.31 -1.29
N GLU A 28 8.01 -16.71 -2.32
CA GLU A 28 8.28 -15.30 -2.65
C GLU A 28 7.90 -14.35 -1.52
N LEU A 29 6.75 -14.54 -0.87
CA LEU A 29 6.37 -13.69 0.27
C LEU A 29 7.33 -13.85 1.47
N ARG A 30 7.83 -15.05 1.72
CA ARG A 30 8.86 -15.25 2.76
C ARG A 30 10.17 -14.58 2.39
N MET A 31 10.60 -14.69 1.14
CA MET A 31 11.79 -14.01 0.63
C MET A 31 11.65 -12.48 0.73
N ALA A 32 10.49 -11.93 0.40
CA ALA A 32 10.19 -10.51 0.54
C ALA A 32 10.33 -10.05 1.99
N ALA A 33 9.73 -10.77 2.94
CA ALA A 33 9.81 -10.44 4.37
C ALA A 33 11.27 -10.54 4.89
N GLN A 34 12.02 -11.56 4.48
CA GLN A 34 13.42 -11.71 4.86
C GLN A 34 14.28 -10.55 4.32
N GLN A 35 14.08 -10.17 3.06
CA GLN A 35 14.81 -9.06 2.47
C GLN A 35 14.43 -7.72 3.10
N GLU A 36 13.17 -7.53 3.48
CA GLU A 36 12.74 -6.36 4.26
C GLU A 36 13.53 -6.25 5.57
N GLN A 37 13.72 -7.36 6.29
CA GLN A 37 14.53 -7.39 7.53
C GLN A 37 15.99 -7.00 7.26
N PHE A 38 16.64 -7.61 6.27
CA PHE A 38 18.01 -7.24 5.90
C PHE A 38 18.12 -5.79 5.44
N ALA A 39 17.07 -5.22 4.83
CA ALA A 39 17.05 -3.83 4.44
C ALA A 39 17.00 -2.90 5.66
N GLN A 40 16.20 -3.25 6.66
CA GLN A 40 16.10 -2.52 7.92
C GLN A 40 17.41 -2.56 8.71
N GLU A 41 18.09 -3.71 8.75
CA GLU A 41 19.41 -3.85 9.37
C GLU A 41 20.46 -2.98 8.67
N ALA A 42 20.55 -3.07 7.34
CA ALA A 42 21.46 -2.24 6.55
C ALA A 42 21.20 -0.74 6.75
N ALA A 43 19.92 -0.33 6.77
CA ALA A 43 19.51 1.04 7.07
C ALA A 43 19.91 1.47 8.49
N GLY A 44 19.78 0.58 9.48
CA GLY A 44 20.22 0.82 10.86
C GLY A 44 21.72 1.06 10.99
N HIS A 45 22.52 0.46 10.09
CA HIS A 45 23.96 0.70 9.98
C HIS A 45 24.32 1.88 9.06
N GLY A 46 23.34 2.55 8.45
CA GLY A 46 23.56 3.64 7.51
C GLY A 46 24.05 3.20 6.12
N ASP A 47 24.06 1.90 5.82
CA ASP A 47 24.34 1.38 4.48
C ASP A 47 23.09 1.48 3.60
N TRP A 48 22.79 2.71 3.18
CA TRP A 48 21.60 3.02 2.39
C TRP A 48 21.62 2.38 1.00
N ALA A 49 22.81 2.08 0.45
CA ALA A 49 22.94 1.40 -0.83
C ALA A 49 22.57 -0.09 -0.72
N GLN A 50 23.01 -0.79 0.33
CA GLN A 50 22.58 -2.16 0.61
C GLN A 50 21.10 -2.20 1.01
N ALA A 51 20.64 -1.25 1.83
CA ALA A 51 19.23 -1.13 2.20
C ALA A 51 18.35 -0.99 0.96
N LEU A 52 18.73 -0.15 -0.01
CA LEU A 52 18.02 -0.02 -1.28
C LEU A 52 17.95 -1.34 -2.04
N ARG A 53 19.08 -2.07 -2.18
CA ARG A 53 19.10 -3.36 -2.87
C ARG A 53 18.14 -4.36 -2.22
N ASN A 54 18.17 -4.44 -0.89
CA ASN A 54 17.32 -5.35 -0.13
C ASN A 54 15.84 -4.96 -0.25
N TYR A 55 15.47 -3.68 -0.11
CA TYR A 55 14.09 -3.23 -0.31
C TYR A 55 13.61 -3.42 -1.76
N ALA A 56 14.46 -3.20 -2.76
CA ALA A 56 14.10 -3.41 -4.16
C ALA A 56 13.82 -4.90 -4.47
N ALA A 57 14.65 -5.79 -3.92
CA ALA A 57 14.40 -7.22 -4.02
C ALA A 57 13.11 -7.63 -3.28
N ALA A 58 12.85 -7.02 -2.10
CA ALA A 58 11.62 -7.27 -1.36
C ALA A 58 10.38 -6.84 -2.16
N VAL A 59 10.45 -5.69 -2.85
CA VAL A 59 9.42 -5.19 -3.78
C VAL A 59 9.15 -6.19 -4.91
N GLU A 60 10.20 -6.77 -5.50
CA GLU A 60 10.06 -7.77 -6.56
C GLU A 60 9.35 -9.04 -6.06
N ASN A 61 9.83 -9.59 -4.94
CA ASN A 61 9.30 -10.82 -4.37
C ASN A 61 7.86 -10.66 -3.86
N VAL A 62 7.50 -9.52 -3.25
CA VAL A 62 6.11 -9.28 -2.85
C VAL A 62 5.18 -9.21 -4.07
N GLY A 63 5.67 -8.70 -5.21
CA GLY A 63 4.92 -8.67 -6.46
C GLY A 63 4.71 -10.06 -7.04
N LEU A 64 5.77 -10.87 -7.10
CA LEU A 64 5.72 -12.27 -7.57
C LEU A 64 4.85 -13.15 -6.67
N GLY A 65 4.90 -12.94 -5.36
CA GLY A 65 4.07 -13.66 -4.38
C GLY A 65 2.63 -13.16 -4.28
N HIS A 66 2.25 -12.13 -5.05
CA HIS A 66 0.94 -11.48 -4.99
C HIS A 66 0.56 -10.97 -3.59
N GLY A 67 1.53 -10.41 -2.86
CA GLY A 67 1.28 -9.76 -1.59
C GLY A 67 0.29 -8.61 -1.73
N ASP A 68 -0.40 -8.25 -0.65
CA ASP A 68 -1.44 -7.22 -0.71
C ASP A 68 -0.87 -5.85 -1.13
N LEU A 69 -1.70 -5.05 -1.78
CA LEU A 69 -1.29 -3.76 -2.33
C LEU A 69 -0.76 -2.79 -1.26
N ALA A 70 -1.24 -2.88 -0.01
CA ALA A 70 -0.76 -2.03 1.07
C ALA A 70 0.67 -2.42 1.48
N TRP A 71 0.99 -3.71 1.54
CA TRP A 71 2.36 -4.18 1.76
C TRP A 71 3.29 -3.79 0.61
N GLN A 72 2.87 -3.98 -0.64
CA GLN A 72 3.63 -3.52 -1.80
C GLN A 72 3.90 -2.00 -1.74
N ALA A 73 2.88 -1.21 -1.40
CA ALA A 73 3.02 0.24 -1.24
C ALA A 73 4.03 0.63 -0.15
N ARG A 74 4.01 -0.04 1.01
CA ARG A 74 4.99 0.20 2.09
C ARG A 74 6.42 -0.13 1.65
N LEU A 75 6.61 -1.27 0.98
CA LEU A 75 7.94 -1.67 0.50
C LEU A 75 8.49 -0.69 -0.51
N HIS A 76 7.67 -0.24 -1.47
CA HIS A 76 8.04 0.84 -2.37
C HIS A 76 8.36 2.14 -1.62
N HIS A 77 7.60 2.52 -0.59
CA HIS A 77 7.92 3.71 0.20
C HIS A 77 9.31 3.60 0.85
N GLN A 78 9.64 2.45 1.45
CA GLN A 78 10.94 2.25 2.09
C GLN A 78 12.09 2.18 1.09
N ALA A 79 11.89 1.53 -0.06
CA ALA A 79 12.86 1.56 -1.16
C ALA A 79 13.12 3.00 -1.63
N GLY A 80 12.08 3.84 -1.74
CA GLY A 80 12.21 5.25 -2.08
C GLY A 80 13.02 6.04 -1.06
N ARG A 81 12.80 5.80 0.24
CA ARG A 81 13.58 6.41 1.33
C ARG A 81 15.05 5.99 1.27
N ALA A 82 15.32 4.70 1.13
CA ALA A 82 16.68 4.18 1.02
C ALA A 82 17.40 4.74 -0.22
N ALA A 83 16.70 4.81 -1.37
CA ALA A 83 17.23 5.43 -2.58
C ALA A 83 17.55 6.92 -2.40
N SER A 84 16.66 7.67 -1.74
CA SER A 84 16.92 9.10 -1.45
C SER A 84 18.14 9.28 -0.55
N ALA A 85 18.28 8.44 0.49
CA ALA A 85 19.42 8.49 1.41
C ALA A 85 20.74 8.05 0.75
N ALA A 86 20.67 7.16 -0.23
CA ALA A 86 21.79 6.76 -1.08
C ALA A 86 22.06 7.71 -2.26
N CYS A 87 21.42 8.89 -2.31
CA CYS A 87 21.51 9.87 -3.41
C CYS A 87 21.16 9.29 -4.81
N ARG A 88 20.32 8.24 -4.87
CA ARG A 88 19.80 7.64 -6.10
C ARG A 88 18.43 8.22 -6.43
N TYR A 89 18.40 9.49 -6.82
CA TYR A 89 17.16 10.28 -6.89
C TYR A 89 16.14 9.76 -7.91
N ASP A 90 16.56 9.26 -9.07
CA ASP A 90 15.62 8.69 -10.06
C ASP A 90 14.94 7.43 -9.54
N ALA A 91 15.68 6.56 -8.85
CA ALA A 91 15.13 5.38 -8.19
C ALA A 91 14.18 5.79 -7.05
N ALA A 92 14.52 6.82 -6.28
CA ALA A 92 13.65 7.34 -5.23
C ALA A 92 12.32 7.86 -5.79
N VAL A 93 12.35 8.63 -6.89
CA VAL A 93 11.14 9.08 -7.58
C VAL A 93 10.30 7.92 -8.06
N PHE A 94 10.91 6.92 -8.71
CA PHE A 94 10.20 5.71 -9.16
C PHE A 94 9.47 5.04 -8.00
N HIS A 95 10.19 4.73 -6.93
CA HIS A 95 9.65 4.02 -5.78
C HIS A 95 8.55 4.82 -5.05
N PHE A 96 8.72 6.12 -4.83
CA PHE A 96 7.66 6.93 -4.21
C PHE A 96 6.41 7.03 -5.07
N ARG A 97 6.54 7.17 -6.40
CA ARG A 97 5.39 7.19 -7.32
C ARG A 97 4.63 5.86 -7.31
N SER A 98 5.35 4.74 -7.34
CA SER A 98 4.75 3.41 -7.24
C SER A 98 4.04 3.21 -5.89
N ALA A 99 4.64 3.67 -4.79
CA ALA A 99 4.01 3.62 -3.47
C ALA A 99 2.70 4.42 -3.41
N ILE A 100 2.66 5.61 -4.00
CA ILE A 100 1.46 6.44 -4.10
C ILE A 100 0.36 5.71 -4.89
N ALA A 101 0.70 5.17 -6.06
CA ALA A 101 -0.24 4.47 -6.93
C ALA A 101 -0.83 3.23 -6.25
N LEU A 102 0.02 2.39 -5.65
CA LEU A 102 -0.40 1.18 -4.94
C LEU A 102 -1.26 1.50 -3.71
N ALA A 103 -0.88 2.52 -2.92
CA ALA A 103 -1.68 2.95 -1.78
C ALA A 103 -3.07 3.45 -2.21
N GLN A 104 -3.17 4.19 -3.31
CA GLN A 104 -4.46 4.62 -3.86
C GLN A 104 -5.32 3.44 -4.33
N GLN A 105 -4.72 2.46 -5.00
CA GLN A 105 -5.42 1.23 -5.40
C GLN A 105 -5.87 0.42 -4.19
N ALA A 106 -5.10 0.43 -3.10
CA ALA A 106 -5.44 -0.19 -1.83
C ALA A 106 -6.47 0.61 -1.00
N HIS A 107 -6.92 1.77 -1.48
CA HIS A 107 -7.71 2.74 -0.70
C HIS A 107 -7.06 3.13 0.64
N ALA A 108 -5.73 3.10 0.71
CA ALA A 108 -4.93 3.45 1.87
C ALA A 108 -4.33 4.86 1.73
N SER A 109 -3.90 5.45 2.85
CA SER A 109 -3.26 6.76 2.83
C SER A 109 -1.92 6.72 2.08
N SER A 110 -1.74 7.64 1.13
CA SER A 110 -0.52 7.83 0.34
C SER A 110 0.29 9.05 0.79
N ASP A 111 -0.14 9.74 1.86
CA ASP A 111 0.38 11.03 2.31
C ASP A 111 1.89 11.02 2.60
N LEU A 112 2.41 9.95 3.21
CA LEU A 112 3.83 9.84 3.54
C LEU A 112 4.70 9.80 2.28
N SER A 113 4.26 9.06 1.27
CA SER A 113 4.97 8.95 -0.01
C SER A 113 4.89 10.24 -0.82
N TYR A 114 3.74 10.93 -0.80
CA TYR A 114 3.63 12.28 -1.39
C TYR A 114 4.61 13.26 -0.74
N LYS A 115 4.62 13.34 0.59
CA LYS A 115 5.51 14.26 1.33
C LYS A 115 6.98 13.95 1.03
N ALA A 116 7.37 12.68 1.05
CA ALA A 116 8.74 12.28 0.76
C ALA A 116 9.16 12.61 -0.68
N LEU A 117 8.26 12.47 -1.65
CA LEU A 117 8.52 12.84 -3.04
C LEU A 117 8.64 14.36 -3.23
N ILE A 118 7.77 15.15 -2.58
CA ILE A 118 7.83 16.61 -2.60
C ILE A 118 9.16 17.10 -2.03
N ASP A 119 9.51 16.63 -0.83
CA ASP A 119 10.75 16.97 -0.14
C ASP A 119 12.00 16.56 -0.96
N LEU A 120 11.95 15.40 -1.62
CA LEU A 120 12.99 14.97 -2.57
C LEU A 120 13.17 15.97 -3.74
N TYR A 121 12.09 16.51 -4.30
CA TYR A 121 12.18 17.52 -5.35
C TYR A 121 12.67 18.87 -4.81
N GLU A 122 12.24 19.27 -3.62
CA GLU A 122 12.69 20.51 -2.98
C GLU A 122 14.19 20.51 -2.71
N ARG A 123 14.74 19.40 -2.17
CA ARG A 123 16.19 19.24 -1.99
C ARG A 123 16.99 19.34 -3.28
N GLN A 124 16.38 19.01 -4.42
CA GLN A 124 16.99 19.11 -5.74
C GLN A 124 16.79 20.49 -6.40
N GLY A 125 16.11 21.43 -5.74
CA GLY A 125 15.76 22.74 -6.32
C GLY A 125 14.68 22.66 -7.42
N LYS A 126 14.01 21.51 -7.57
CA LYS A 126 12.96 21.25 -8.56
C LYS A 126 11.60 21.76 -8.06
N THR A 127 11.50 23.08 -7.96
CA THR A 127 10.37 23.77 -7.31
C THR A 127 9.04 23.59 -8.05
N ALA A 128 9.06 23.52 -9.38
CA ALA A 128 7.88 23.31 -10.20
C ALA A 128 7.28 21.92 -9.98
N GLU A 129 8.13 20.88 -9.96
CA GLU A 129 7.73 19.50 -9.71
C GLU A 129 7.21 19.34 -8.28
N ALA A 130 7.91 19.89 -7.29
CA ALA A 130 7.46 19.88 -5.89
C ALA A 130 6.07 20.53 -5.73
N LEU A 131 5.83 21.66 -6.39
CA LEU A 131 4.53 22.34 -6.38
C LEU A 131 3.45 21.51 -7.07
N ALA A 132 3.75 20.87 -8.21
CA ALA A 132 2.81 19.99 -8.89
C ALA A 132 2.36 18.83 -7.99
N TRP A 133 3.31 18.20 -7.28
CA TRP A 133 3.02 17.11 -6.35
C TRP A 133 2.28 17.58 -5.09
N ARG A 134 2.55 18.79 -4.58
CA ARG A 134 1.73 19.41 -3.51
C ARG A 134 0.28 19.59 -3.95
N ASN A 135 0.06 20.09 -5.16
CA ASN A 135 -1.27 20.29 -5.69
C ASN A 135 -2.02 18.97 -5.86
N GLU A 136 -1.33 17.89 -6.29
CA GLU A 136 -1.94 16.57 -6.35
C GLU A 136 -2.27 16.01 -4.97
N LEU A 137 -1.38 16.15 -3.98
CA LEU A 137 -1.67 15.77 -2.60
C LEU A 137 -2.91 16.48 -2.04
N SER A 138 -3.02 17.80 -2.28
CA SER A 138 -4.19 18.58 -1.88
C SER A 138 -5.48 18.06 -2.53
N ARG A 139 -5.44 17.73 -3.83
CA ARG A 139 -6.58 17.11 -4.54
C ARG A 139 -6.93 15.74 -3.95
N HIS A 140 -5.93 14.89 -3.71
CA HIS A 140 -6.13 13.57 -3.12
C HIS A 140 -6.83 13.66 -1.76
N ARG A 141 -6.38 14.56 -0.88
CA ARG A 141 -7.01 14.79 0.42
C ARG A 141 -8.44 15.33 0.31
N ALA A 142 -8.68 16.27 -0.61
CA ALA A 142 -10.03 16.79 -0.86
C ALA A 142 -10.99 15.68 -1.29
N ARG A 143 -10.58 14.80 -2.21
CA ARG A 143 -11.39 13.64 -2.66
C ARG A 143 -11.69 12.68 -1.51
N ALA A 144 -10.70 12.39 -0.66
CA ALA A 144 -10.88 11.53 0.50
C ALA A 144 -11.89 12.12 1.51
N MET A 145 -11.80 13.43 1.79
CA MET A 145 -12.77 14.11 2.65
C MET A 145 -14.18 14.12 2.05
N SER A 146 -14.32 14.38 0.73
CA SER A 146 -15.63 14.33 0.08
C SER A 146 -16.26 12.94 0.08
N ALA A 147 -15.46 11.88 -0.03
CA ALA A 147 -15.95 10.50 0.03
C ALA A 147 -16.52 10.17 1.42
N LEU A 148 -15.88 10.67 2.50
CA LEU A 148 -16.39 10.54 3.86
C LEU A 148 -17.70 11.32 4.07
N ALA A 149 -17.76 12.57 3.60
CA ALA A 149 -18.98 13.38 3.66
C ALA A 149 -20.16 12.74 2.91
N GLY A 150 -19.91 12.07 1.78
CA GLY A 150 -20.93 11.35 1.02
C GLY A 150 -21.52 10.14 1.75
N LEU A 151 -20.72 9.46 2.59
CA LEU A 151 -21.20 8.34 3.42
C LEU A 151 -22.09 8.80 4.58
N GLU A 152 -21.89 10.01 5.08
CA GLU A 152 -22.71 10.61 6.15
C GLU A 152 -24.07 11.10 5.63
N SER A 153 -24.20 11.37 4.32
CA SER A 153 -25.45 11.74 3.66
C SER A 153 -26.36 10.56 3.27
N LEU A 154 -26.10 9.35 3.77
CA LEU A 154 -27.07 8.25 3.69
C LEU A 154 -28.35 8.65 4.45
N PRO A 155 -29.56 8.37 3.93
CA PRO A 155 -30.78 8.75 4.62
C PRO A 155 -30.77 8.10 6.00
N THR A 156 -30.76 8.93 7.04
CA THR A 156 -31.23 8.53 8.35
C THR A 156 -32.58 7.88 8.14
N LEU A 157 -32.75 6.64 8.60
CA LEU A 157 -34.07 6.06 8.77
C LEU A 157 -34.88 7.05 9.59
N ASP A 158 -35.76 7.81 8.91
CA ASP A 158 -36.82 8.59 9.52
C ASP A 158 -37.63 7.61 10.38
N GLY A 159 -37.55 7.80 11.70
CA GLY A 159 -38.35 7.00 12.61
C GLY A 159 -37.77 6.80 13.99
N HIS A 160 -37.37 7.87 14.68
CA HIS A 160 -37.69 7.95 16.11
C HIS A 160 -37.67 9.39 16.61
N GLU A 161 -38.85 9.88 16.99
CA GLU A 161 -39.05 11.09 17.78
C GLU A 161 -38.13 11.12 19.01
N PRO A 162 -37.47 12.26 19.31
CA PRO A 162 -36.78 12.44 20.57
C PRO A 162 -37.79 12.63 21.71
N CYS A 163 -37.65 11.82 22.77
CA CYS A 163 -38.42 11.94 24.00
C CYS A 163 -38.35 13.37 24.57
N ARG A 164 -39.49 14.07 24.52
CA ARG A 164 -39.71 15.37 25.15
C ARG A 164 -39.92 15.15 26.66
N ALA A 165 -39.00 15.62 27.48
CA ALA A 165 -39.19 15.66 28.94
C ALA A 165 -40.25 16.74 29.27
N THR A 166 -41.39 16.31 29.79
CA THR A 166 -42.45 17.19 30.32
C THR A 166 -42.00 17.79 31.65
N ALA A 167 -41.89 19.12 31.71
CA ALA A 167 -41.74 19.85 32.96
C ALA A 167 -43.11 20.08 33.60
N THR A 168 -43.29 19.56 34.81
CA THR A 168 -44.47 19.78 35.68
C THR A 168 -44.46 21.20 36.24
N PRO A 169 -45.59 21.94 36.26
CA PRO A 169 -45.66 23.22 36.97
C PRO A 169 -45.96 23.03 38.46
N ALA A 170 -45.32 23.85 39.30
CA ALA A 170 -45.56 23.91 40.75
C ALA A 170 -46.87 24.68 41.07
N PRO A 171 -47.58 24.33 42.16
CA PRO A 171 -48.84 24.98 42.53
C PRO A 171 -48.64 26.29 43.32
N HIS A 172 -49.59 27.20 43.14
CA HIS A 172 -49.90 28.33 44.04
C HIS A 172 -50.78 27.87 45.20
#